data_AF-A0A350ERL1-F1
#
_entry.id   AF-A0A350ERL1-F1
#
_cell.length_a   1.000
_cell.length_b   1.000
_cell.length_c   1.000
_cell.angle_alpha   90.00
_cell.angle_beta   90.00
_cell.angle_gamma   90.00
#
_symmetry.space_group_name_H-M   'P 1'
#
loop_
_entity.id
_entity.type
_entity.pdbx_description
1 polymer ?
#
loop_
_entity_poly.entity_id
_entity_poly.type
_entity_poly.pdbx_seq_one_letter_code
_entity_poly.pdbx_strand_id
1 'polypeptide(L)'
;ARRRRTGLMASKPYVATGKYIQRMSNYCDGCRFNPAEATGDDACPFTTLYWDFLLRHETALELNQRMKLQLRNLSRLSPKKRRSIRQKAAAIRG
;
A
#
# COMPACT_ATOMS: atom_id res chain seq x y z
N ALA A 1 16.54 -13.89 -15.24
CA ALA A 1 16.29 -13.83 -13.78
C ALA A 1 17.01 -12.62 -13.16
N ARG A 2 16.33 -11.47 -12.99
CA ARG A 2 16.92 -10.29 -12.32
C ARG A 2 16.61 -10.34 -10.82
N ARG A 3 17.46 -11.02 -10.02
CA ARG A 3 17.47 -10.85 -8.56
C ARG A 3 17.91 -9.41 -8.25
N ARG A 4 16.96 -8.50 -7.99
CA ARG A 4 17.30 -7.22 -7.33
C ARG A 4 17.82 -7.56 -5.94
N ARG A 5 19.12 -7.39 -5.71
CA ARG A 5 19.73 -7.39 -4.38
C ARG A 5 19.15 -6.21 -3.60
N THR A 6 18.22 -6.46 -2.70
CA THR A 6 17.70 -5.48 -1.73
C THR A 6 18.40 -5.73 -0.40
N GLY A 7 19.43 -4.95 -0.06
CA GLY A 7 20.12 -5.20 1.21
C GLY A 7 21.16 -4.19 1.69
N LEU A 8 21.64 -3.23 0.86
CA LEU A 8 22.67 -2.29 1.33
C LEU A 8 22.14 -1.08 2.10
N MET A 9 20.82 -0.88 2.15
CA MET A 9 20.20 0.00 3.13
C MET A 9 18.94 -0.67 3.66
N ALA A 10 18.98 -1.09 4.92
CA ALA A 10 17.82 -1.53 5.69
C ALA A 10 16.88 -0.33 6.01
N SER A 11 16.64 0.54 5.03
CA SER A 11 15.62 1.57 5.08
C SER A 11 14.36 1.00 4.45
N LYS A 12 13.27 1.05 5.22
CA LYS A 12 11.91 0.68 4.85
C LYS A 12 11.62 1.00 3.37
N PRO A 13 10.92 0.13 2.61
CA PRO A 13 10.54 0.45 1.24
C PRO A 13 9.81 1.80 1.22
N TYR A 14 10.23 2.68 0.31
CA TYR A 14 9.63 4.02 0.13
C TYR A 14 8.24 3.90 -0.54
N VAL A 15 7.33 3.23 0.15
CA VAL A 15 5.92 3.10 -0.20
C VAL A 15 5.10 3.87 0.83
N ALA A 16 4.20 4.70 0.35
CA ALA A 16 3.39 5.58 1.17
C ALA A 16 1.93 5.55 0.70
N THR A 17 1.01 5.78 1.62
CA THR A 17 -0.42 5.90 1.32
C THR A 17 -0.75 7.30 0.80
N GLY A 18 -1.95 7.47 0.24
CA GLY A 18 -2.48 8.79 -0.11
C GLY A 18 -2.51 9.75 1.09
N LYS A 19 -2.70 9.26 2.33
CA LYS A 19 -2.62 10.10 3.54
C LYS A 19 -1.25 10.74 3.76
N TYR A 20 -0.17 10.07 3.35
CA TYR A 20 1.16 10.66 3.43
C TYR A 20 1.30 11.80 2.43
N ILE A 21 0.80 11.61 1.20
CA ILE A 21 0.77 12.65 0.16
C ILE A 21 -0.07 13.84 0.62
N GLN A 22 -1.26 13.60 1.18
CA GLN A 22 -2.12 14.64 1.74
C GLN A 22 -1.43 15.46 2.83
N ARG A 23 -0.61 14.83 3.69
CA ARG A 23 0.12 15.55 4.75
C ARG A 23 1.27 16.40 4.20
N MET A 24 1.92 15.92 3.15
CA MET A 24 3.11 16.54 2.58
C MET A 24 2.79 17.50 1.41
N SER A 25 1.54 17.55 0.96
CA SER A 25 1.15 18.28 -0.25
C SER A 25 -0.34 18.61 -0.28
N ASN A 26 -0.69 19.69 -1.00
CA ASN A 26 -2.07 20.17 -1.15
C ASN A 26 -2.81 19.52 -2.34
N TYR A 27 -2.22 18.51 -2.99
CA TYR A 27 -2.83 17.85 -4.16
C TYR A 27 -4.11 17.10 -3.84
N CYS A 28 -4.32 16.72 -2.58
CA CYS A 28 -5.49 15.95 -2.17
C CYS A 28 -6.74 16.81 -1.97
N ASP A 29 -6.63 18.14 -1.86
CA ASP A 29 -7.77 19.02 -1.54
C ASP A 29 -8.75 19.18 -2.71
N GLY A 30 -8.27 19.08 -3.95
CA GLY A 30 -9.09 19.11 -5.17
C GLY A 30 -9.23 17.75 -5.86
N CYS A 31 -8.73 16.68 -5.24
CA CYS A 31 -8.70 15.36 -5.86
C CYS A 31 -10.07 14.67 -5.72
N ARG A 32 -10.56 14.08 -6.81
CA ARG A 32 -11.80 13.26 -6.80
C ARG A 32 -11.69 12.07 -5.83
N PHE A 33 -10.48 11.58 -5.58
CA PHE A 33 -10.27 10.38 -4.78
C PHE A 33 -9.97 10.68 -3.31
N ASN A 34 -10.51 9.85 -2.42
CA ASN A 34 -10.26 9.93 -0.99
C ASN A 34 -8.94 9.20 -0.62
N PRO A 35 -7.92 9.91 -0.09
CA PRO A 35 -6.65 9.31 0.32
C PRO A 35 -6.76 8.32 1.49
N ALA A 36 -7.83 8.38 2.28
CA ALA A 36 -8.07 7.45 3.38
C ALA A 36 -8.65 6.11 2.92
N GLU A 37 -9.28 6.08 1.74
CA GLU A 37 -9.94 4.89 1.21
C GLU A 37 -9.02 4.03 0.35
N ALA A 38 -9.08 2.72 0.57
CA ALA A 38 -8.29 1.71 -0.14
C ALA A 38 -9.13 0.86 -1.12
N THR A 39 -10.45 0.99 -1.08
CA THR A 39 -11.39 0.24 -1.91
C THR A 39 -12.64 1.08 -2.15
N GLY A 40 -13.36 0.81 -3.23
CA GLY A 40 -14.51 1.61 -3.65
C GLY A 40 -14.18 2.42 -4.90
N ASP A 41 -15.17 3.20 -5.36
CA ASP A 41 -15.04 3.94 -6.61
C ASP A 41 -14.17 5.18 -6.44
N ASP A 42 -14.32 5.87 -5.31
CA ASP A 42 -13.52 7.07 -4.95
C ASP A 42 -12.23 6.73 -4.21
N ALA A 43 -11.81 5.46 -4.17
CA ALA A 43 -10.58 5.09 -3.47
C ALA A 43 -9.33 5.62 -4.17
N CYS A 44 -8.41 6.21 -3.38
CA CYS A 44 -7.15 6.69 -3.91
C CYS A 44 -6.32 5.53 -4.50
N PRO A 45 -5.84 5.67 -5.77
CA PRO A 45 -5.00 4.66 -6.38
C PRO A 45 -3.72 4.36 -5.58
N PHE A 46 -3.09 5.39 -5.00
CA PHE A 46 -1.88 5.23 -4.19
C PHE A 46 -2.13 4.43 -2.91
N THR A 47 -3.23 4.70 -2.21
CA THR A 47 -3.59 3.93 -1.01
C THR A 47 -3.88 2.48 -1.36
N THR A 48 -4.60 2.23 -2.45
CA THR A 48 -4.88 0.88 -2.95
C THR A 48 -3.59 0.12 -3.29
N LEU A 49 -2.70 0.73 -4.06
CA LEU A 49 -1.43 0.13 -4.46
C LEU A 49 -0.48 -0.11 -3.28
N TYR A 50 -0.50 0.77 -2.27
CA TYR A 50 0.25 0.57 -1.03
C TYR A 50 -0.16 -0.72 -0.32
N TRP A 51 -1.46 -0.94 -0.15
CA TRP A 51 -1.96 -2.15 0.51
C TRP A 51 -1.69 -3.40 -0.33
N ASP A 52 -1.86 -3.33 -1.64
CA ASP A 52 -1.54 -4.41 -2.55
C ASP A 52 -0.03 -4.76 -2.55
N PHE A 53 0.85 -3.76 -2.45
CA PHE A 53 2.29 -3.98 -2.29
C PHE A 53 2.61 -4.75 -1.01
N LEU A 54 2.01 -4.36 0.13
CA LEU A 54 2.17 -5.07 1.39
C LEU A 54 1.66 -6.51 1.31
N LEU A 55 0.49 -6.74 0.68
CA LEU A 55 -0.06 -8.08 0.47
C LEU A 55 0.82 -8.97 -0.40
N ARG A 56 1.52 -8.40 -1.39
CA ARG A 56 2.40 -9.15 -2.29
C ARG A 56 3.77 -9.47 -1.68
N HIS A 57 4.23 -8.65 -0.73
CA HIS A 57 5.56 -8.79 -0.13
C HIS A 57 5.49 -9.09 1.38
N GLU A 58 4.35 -9.57 1.89
CA GLU A 58 4.10 -9.85 3.30
C GLU A 58 5.25 -10.68 3.90
N THR A 59 5.56 -11.83 3.30
CA THR A 59 6.64 -12.74 3.74
C THR A 59 8.03 -12.09 3.76
N ALA A 60 8.34 -11.23 2.78
CA ALA A 60 9.63 -10.53 2.72
C ALA A 60 9.72 -9.39 3.74
N LEU A 61 8.58 -8.78 4.07
CA LEU A 61 8.48 -7.64 4.99
C LEU A 61 8.33 -8.08 6.46
N GLU A 62 7.91 -9.31 6.72
CA GLU A 62 7.83 -9.88 8.07
C GLU A 62 9.18 -9.87 8.81
N LEU A 63 10.28 -10.05 8.07
CA LEU A 63 11.64 -9.97 8.60
C LEU A 63 12.01 -8.54 9.05
N ASN A 64 11.32 -7.51 8.55
CA ASN A 64 11.59 -6.12 8.87
C ASN A 64 10.79 -5.66 10.10
N GLN A 65 11.49 -5.49 11.23
CA GLN A 65 10.89 -5.05 12.51
C GLN A 65 10.10 -3.74 12.38
N ARG A 66 10.54 -2.80 11.54
CA ARG A 66 9.86 -1.51 11.32
C ARG A 66 8.54 -1.64 10.56
N MET A 67 8.26 -2.80 9.97
CA MET A 67 7.02 -3.09 9.25
C MET A 67 6.00 -3.90 10.05
N LYS A 68 6.37 -4.40 11.23
CA LYS A 68 5.49 -5.20 12.09
C LYS A 68 4.13 -4.54 12.35
N LEU A 69 4.10 -3.23 12.62
CA LEU A 69 2.85 -2.52 12.91
C LEU A 69 1.91 -2.49 11.70
N GLN A 70 2.47 -2.24 10.51
CA GLN A 70 1.73 -2.16 9.27
C GLN A 70 1.23 -3.55 8.84
N LEU A 71 2.05 -4.58 9.03
CA LEU A 71 1.64 -5.98 8.82
C LEU A 71 0.56 -6.42 9.80
N ARG A 72 0.60 -5.94 11.05
CA ARG A 72 -0.49 -6.18 12.02
C ARG A 72 -1.79 -5.50 11.63
N ASN A 73 -1.72 -4.34 10.97
CA ASN A 73 -2.92 -3.71 10.41
C ASN A 73 -3.41 -4.45 9.15
N LEU A 74 -2.49 -4.98 8.36
CA LEU A 74 -2.80 -5.84 7.22
C LEU A 74 -3.51 -7.13 7.68
N SER A 75 -3.05 -7.74 8.78
CA SER A 75 -3.63 -8.97 9.31
C SER A 75 -5.08 -8.78 9.75
N ARG A 76 -5.44 -7.59 10.24
CA ARG A 76 -6.80 -7.18 10.62
C ARG A 76 -7.76 -7.00 9.44
N LEU A 77 -7.27 -6.90 8.21
CA LEU A 77 -8.13 -6.78 7.04
C LEU A 77 -8.84 -8.10 6.76
N SER A 78 -10.16 -8.04 6.59
CA SER A 78 -10.97 -9.21 6.24
C SER A 78 -10.54 -9.79 4.88
N PRO A 79 -10.70 -11.11 4.66
CA PRO A 79 -10.39 -11.74 3.38
C PRO A 79 -11.12 -11.07 2.20
N LYS A 80 -12.36 -10.59 2.42
CA LYS A 80 -13.13 -9.83 1.43
C LYS A 80 -12.44 -8.53 1.06
N LYS A 81 -12.01 -7.73 2.05
CA LYS A 81 -11.30 -6.46 1.81
C LYS A 81 -9.97 -6.68 1.08
N ARG A 82 -9.21 -7.72 1.47
CA ARG A 82 -7.95 -8.09 0.78
C ARG A 82 -8.17 -8.42 -0.69
N ARG A 83 -9.22 -9.18 -1.02
CA ARG A 83 -9.60 -9.49 -2.40
C ARG A 83 -9.98 -8.22 -3.18
N SER A 84 -10.80 -7.35 -2.60
CA SER A 84 -11.19 -6.09 -3.24
C SER A 84 -9.99 -5.18 -3.53
N ILE A 85 -9.02 -5.09 -2.61
CA ILE A 85 -7.78 -4.33 -2.81
C ILE A 85 -6.99 -4.89 -4.00
N ARG A 86 -6.80 -6.22 -4.07
CA ARG A 86 -6.09 -6.87 -5.19
C ARG A 86 -6.79 -6.66 -6.53
N GLN A 87 -8.12 -6.76 -6.56
CA GLN A 87 -8.92 -6.52 -7.76
C GLN A 87 -8.79 -5.07 -8.24
N LYS A 88 -8.94 -4.10 -7.35
CA LYS A 88 -8.78 -2.68 -7.69
C LYS A 88 -7.35 -2.36 -8.12
N ALA A 89 -6.35 -2.91 -7.44
CA ALA A 89 -4.95 -2.76 -7.82
C ALA A 89 -4.64 -3.37 -9.19
N ALA A 90 -5.26 -4.50 -9.54
CA ALA A 90 -5.15 -5.09 -10.87
C ALA A 90 -5.80 -4.18 -11.92
N ALA A 91 -6.99 -3.63 -11.65
CA ALA A 91 -7.67 -2.69 -12.54
C ALA A 91 -6.93 -1.37 -12.76
N ILE A 92 -6.11 -0.93 -11.79
CA ILE A 92 -5.26 0.28 -11.92
C ILE A 92 -3.99 -0.01 -12.75
N ARG A 93 -3.51 -1.27 -12.74
CA ARG A 93 -2.26 -1.67 -13.40
C ARG A 93 -2.45 -2.22 -14.81
N GLY A 94 -3.67 -2.67 -15.14
CA GLY A 94 -4.07 -3.08 -16.49
C GLY A 94 -4.46 -1.86 -17.31
#